data_AF-A0A0F8YTF2-F1
#
_entry.id   AF-A0A0F8YTF2-F1
#
_cell.length_a   1.000
_cell.length_b   1.000
_cell.length_c   1.000
_cell.angle_alpha   90.00
_cell.angle_beta   90.00
_cell.angle_gamma   90.00
#
_symmetry.space_group_name_H-M   'P 1'
#
loop_
_entity.id
_entity.type
_entity.pdbx_description
1 polymer ?
#
loop_
_entity_poly.entity_id
_entity_poly.type
_entity_poly.pdbx_seq_one_letter_code
_entity_poly.pdbx_strand_id
1 'polypeptide(L)'
;MRRLLALQLFISLAFFTPNHVFAFSQDSSGEQQLAKEEIPSASIVDESNRIVPRNEKFNFNLLKILRGMLGMAVLILIAWAFSVNRKAINWQVVLIGISIQIILAIGILWVPPVQIFFEFVGKLFVKVLDFTYAGTEFLFRSHRTGEIEPPLLNFAITILPTIIFFSALTSVLFYFGIIQKVVYGLAWGLSKAMKLSGAESLSVAGNIFLGQTESPFMIKAYLEKMNKSEMLLVMSGGMATLAGGVLAVYISVLGGTDPVQRLMFANVRMIERGR
;
A
#
# COMPACT_ATOMS: atom_id res chain seq x y z
N MET A 1 -15.17 12.52 20.22
CA MET A 1 -15.58 12.47 18.79
C MET A 1 -15.54 13.83 18.10
N ARG A 2 -16.29 14.86 18.53
CA ARG A 2 -16.29 16.19 17.88
C ARG A 2 -14.93 16.90 17.79
N ARG A 3 -14.05 16.74 18.80
CA ARG A 3 -12.68 17.29 18.77
C ARG A 3 -11.72 16.56 17.82
N LEU A 4 -12.01 15.31 17.46
CA LEU A 4 -11.20 14.53 16.51
C LEU A 4 -11.54 14.91 15.06
N LEU A 5 -12.83 15.12 14.78
CA LEU A 5 -13.33 15.61 13.49
C LEU A 5 -12.85 17.03 13.19
N ALA A 6 -12.88 17.93 14.19
CA ALA A 6 -12.36 19.29 14.04
C ALA A 6 -10.85 19.30 13.72
N LEU A 7 -10.10 18.35 14.28
CA LEU A 7 -8.67 18.21 13.99
C LEU A 7 -8.40 17.64 12.60
N GLN A 8 -9.15 16.64 12.13
CA GLN A 8 -9.04 16.15 10.75
C GLN A 8 -9.35 17.25 9.73
N LEU A 9 -10.32 18.10 10.03
CA LEU A 9 -10.67 19.27 9.22
C LEU A 9 -9.55 20.33 9.24
N PHE A 10 -8.95 20.56 10.41
CA PHE A 10 -7.86 21.53 10.57
C PHE A 10 -6.56 21.08 9.90
N ILE A 11 -6.23 19.78 9.98
CA ILE A 11 -5.09 19.19 9.28
C ILE A 11 -5.32 19.26 7.76
N SER A 12 -6.53 18.97 7.27
CA SER A 12 -6.82 19.09 5.83
C SER A 12 -6.73 20.53 5.33
N LEU A 13 -7.11 21.53 6.14
CA LEU A 13 -6.98 22.94 5.78
C LEU A 13 -5.53 23.44 5.85
N ALA A 14 -4.74 22.99 6.82
CA ALA A 14 -3.36 23.45 7.01
C ALA A 14 -2.39 22.96 5.94
N PHE A 15 -2.70 21.85 5.26
CA PHE A 15 -1.93 21.32 4.13
C PHE A 15 -2.42 21.85 2.77
N PHE A 16 -3.54 22.59 2.71
CA PHE A 16 -4.05 23.22 1.49
C PHE A 16 -3.47 24.63 1.34
N THR A 17 -2.17 24.72 1.12
CA THR A 17 -1.53 25.94 0.62
C THR A 17 -1.48 25.90 -0.91
N PRO A 18 -1.89 26.96 -1.62
CA PRO A 18 -2.14 26.94 -3.06
C PRO A 18 -0.86 27.06 -3.92
N ASN A 19 0.25 26.42 -3.53
CA ASN A 19 1.54 26.56 -4.24
C ASN A 19 2.10 25.25 -4.82
N HIS A 20 1.24 24.26 -5.08
CA HIS A 20 1.60 23.14 -5.94
C HIS A 20 0.50 22.93 -6.97
N VAL A 21 0.65 23.62 -8.11
CA VAL A 21 -0.16 23.44 -9.32
C VAL A 21 -0.01 21.99 -9.78
N PHE A 22 -1.05 21.18 -9.53
CA PHE A 22 -1.29 19.93 -10.24
C PHE A 22 -1.65 20.31 -11.67
N ALA A 23 -0.73 20.14 -12.61
CA ALA A 23 -0.99 20.30 -14.03
C ALA A 23 -1.81 19.09 -14.53
N PHE A 24 -3.13 19.25 -14.56
CA PHE A 24 -4.03 18.44 -15.35
C PHE A 24 -4.12 19.10 -16.73
N SER A 25 -3.36 18.62 -17.71
CA SER A 25 -3.53 19.07 -19.09
C SER A 25 -4.65 18.25 -19.73
N GLN A 26 -5.85 18.79 -19.67
CA GLN A 26 -6.92 18.49 -20.61
C GLN A 26 -6.77 19.50 -21.74
N ASP A 27 -6.43 19.03 -22.94
CA ASP A 27 -6.73 19.81 -24.14
C ASP A 27 -7.33 18.89 -25.20
N SER A 28 -8.53 19.28 -25.62
CA SER A 28 -9.33 18.63 -26.64
C SER A 28 -9.88 19.73 -27.53
N SER A 29 -9.14 20.10 -28.59
CA SER A 29 -9.69 20.63 -29.84
C SER A 29 -8.56 20.95 -30.83
N GLY A 30 -8.59 20.34 -32.02
CA GLY A 30 -7.62 20.63 -33.09
C GLY A 30 -7.50 19.50 -34.10
N GLU A 31 -8.46 19.42 -35.02
CA GLU A 31 -8.45 18.52 -36.18
C GLU A 31 -7.31 18.81 -37.18
N GLN A 32 -6.82 17.73 -37.79
CA GLN A 32 -6.22 17.59 -39.12
C GLN A 32 -4.89 18.31 -39.45
N GLN A 33 -3.84 17.51 -39.66
CA GLN A 33 -3.15 17.42 -40.96
C GLN A 33 -2.25 16.17 -41.06
N LEU A 34 -2.50 15.39 -42.12
CA LEU A 34 -1.63 14.34 -42.64
C LEU A 34 -0.42 14.97 -43.37
N ALA A 35 0.79 14.51 -43.10
CA ALA A 35 1.87 14.41 -44.09
C ALA A 35 2.96 13.43 -43.62
N LYS A 36 3.25 12.45 -44.48
CA LYS A 36 4.48 11.65 -44.50
C LYS A 36 5.70 12.56 -44.60
N GLU A 37 6.77 12.28 -43.85
CA GLU A 37 8.13 12.03 -44.39
C GLU A 37 9.17 11.83 -43.29
N GLU A 38 9.96 10.76 -43.49
CA GLU A 38 11.37 10.54 -43.13
C GLU A 38 11.89 10.60 -41.68
N ILE A 39 12.49 9.47 -41.28
CA ILE A 39 13.43 9.35 -40.16
C ILE A 39 14.81 9.84 -40.64
N PRO A 40 15.41 10.84 -39.97
CA PRO A 40 16.79 10.65 -39.55
C PRO A 40 17.07 11.20 -38.13
N SER A 41 17.60 10.30 -37.30
CA SER A 41 18.64 10.51 -36.27
C SER A 41 18.69 11.78 -35.41
N ALA A 42 18.70 11.51 -34.09
CA ALA A 42 19.37 12.20 -32.99
C ALA A 42 18.61 13.33 -32.25
N SER A 43 18.55 13.12 -30.92
CA SER A 43 18.38 14.10 -29.84
C SER A 43 17.14 14.99 -29.90
N ILE A 44 16.14 14.67 -29.08
CA ILE A 44 15.75 15.38 -27.83
C ILE A 44 14.61 14.54 -27.22
N VAL A 45 14.94 13.62 -26.32
CA VAL A 45 13.94 13.10 -25.38
C VAL A 45 14.08 13.97 -24.14
N ASP A 46 13.13 14.87 -23.98
CA ASP A 46 12.95 15.70 -22.80
C ASP A 46 12.98 14.83 -21.53
N GLU A 47 14.08 14.89 -20.79
CA GLU A 47 14.27 14.13 -19.55
C GLU A 47 13.46 14.71 -18.37
N SER A 48 12.70 15.79 -18.58
CA SER A 48 12.01 16.51 -17.50
C SER A 48 10.84 15.73 -16.86
N ASN A 49 10.35 14.64 -17.49
CA ASN A 49 9.16 13.92 -17.04
C ASN A 49 9.41 12.49 -16.52
N ARG A 50 10.64 12.18 -16.10
CA ARG A 50 10.95 10.92 -15.42
C ARG A 50 10.70 11.04 -13.92
N ILE A 51 9.58 10.48 -13.45
CA ILE A 51 9.18 10.38 -12.03
C ILE A 51 10.14 9.49 -11.20
N VAL A 52 11.05 8.77 -11.85
CA VAL A 52 11.98 7.84 -11.19
C VAL A 52 13.41 8.39 -11.24
N PRO A 53 13.97 8.88 -10.13
CA PRO A 53 15.39 9.23 -10.08
C PRO A 53 16.19 7.93 -10.18
N ARG A 54 16.70 7.65 -11.39
CA ARG A 54 17.69 6.59 -11.58
C ARG A 54 19.00 7.11 -11.02
N ASN A 55 19.36 6.60 -9.85
CA ASN A 55 20.72 6.66 -9.29
C ASN A 55 21.12 7.92 -8.50
N GLU A 56 20.26 8.42 -7.61
CA GLU A 56 20.77 9.15 -6.44
C GLU A 56 21.45 8.13 -5.51
N LYS A 57 22.78 8.08 -5.52
CA LYS A 57 23.55 7.45 -4.43
C LYS A 57 22.96 8.00 -3.13
N PHE A 58 22.51 7.15 -2.22
CA PHE A 58 21.97 7.55 -0.91
C PHE A 58 23.03 8.39 -0.17
N ASN A 59 23.02 9.70 -0.40
CA ASN A 59 23.87 10.63 0.29
C ASN A 59 23.26 10.76 1.68
N PHE A 60 23.87 10.06 2.65
CA PHE A 60 23.53 10.12 4.07
C PHE A 60 23.89 11.52 4.61
N ASN A 61 23.13 12.52 4.17
CA ASN A 61 23.20 13.85 4.73
C ASN A 61 22.57 13.77 6.12
N LEU A 62 23.34 14.15 7.14
CA LEU A 62 22.88 14.25 8.53
C LEU A 62 21.57 15.06 8.61
N LEU A 63 21.43 16.11 7.78
CA LEU A 63 20.22 16.91 7.65
C LEU A 63 18.99 16.11 7.18
N LYS A 64 19.14 15.15 6.26
CA LYS A 64 18.04 14.28 5.80
C LYS A 64 17.58 13.34 6.92
N ILE A 65 18.53 12.73 7.63
CA ILE A 65 18.25 11.84 8.78
C ILE A 65 17.57 12.63 9.89
N LEU A 66 18.10 13.80 10.24
CA LEU A 66 17.55 14.65 11.29
C LEU A 66 16.12 15.12 10.95
N ARG A 67 15.86 15.46 9.69
CA ARG A 67 14.51 15.80 9.22
C ARG A 67 13.54 14.62 9.35
N GLY A 68 13.98 13.40 9.02
CA GLY A 68 13.19 12.18 9.20
C GLY A 68 12.89 11.89 10.67
N MET A 69 13.90 12.00 11.55
CA MET A 69 13.74 11.84 12.99
C MET A 69 12.81 12.90 13.59
N LEU A 70 12.92 14.15 13.14
CA LEU A 70 12.05 15.24 13.57
C LEU A 70 10.59 14.98 13.15
N GLY A 71 10.38 14.51 11.92
CA GLY A 71 9.04 14.09 11.47
C GLY A 71 8.44 13.01 12.36
N MET A 72 9.21 11.96 12.68
CA MET A 72 8.76 10.88 13.57
C MET A 72 8.45 11.40 14.98
N ALA A 73 9.30 12.27 15.53
CA ALA A 73 9.09 12.89 16.84
C ALA A 73 7.81 13.74 16.87
N VAL A 74 7.54 14.51 15.82
CA VAL A 74 6.31 15.31 15.70
C VAL A 74 5.07 14.41 15.63
N LEU A 75 5.09 13.31 14.88
CA LEU A 75 3.96 12.37 14.84
C LEU A 75 3.69 11.74 16.21
N ILE A 76 4.73 11.36 16.94
CA ILE A 76 4.60 10.84 18.31
C ILE A 76 4.06 11.94 19.26
N LEU A 77 4.51 13.19 19.11
CA LEU A 77 4.03 14.31 19.91
C LEU A 77 2.54 14.58 19.66
N ILE A 78 2.10 14.54 18.40
CA ILE A 78 0.69 14.66 18.04
C ILE A 78 -0.11 13.51 18.67
N ALA A 79 0.34 12.26 18.52
CA ALA A 79 -0.33 11.11 19.14
C ALA A 79 -0.41 11.24 20.68
N TRP A 80 0.66 11.73 21.32
CA TRP A 80 0.70 12.01 22.75
C TRP A 80 -0.24 13.15 23.16
N ALA A 81 -0.33 14.21 22.36
CA ALA A 81 -1.22 15.35 22.62
C ALA A 81 -2.70 14.95 22.60
N PHE A 82 -3.08 14.06 21.67
CA PHE A 82 -4.43 13.51 21.53
C PHE A 82 -4.73 12.31 22.43
N SER A 83 -3.75 11.83 23.21
CA SER A 83 -3.95 10.72 24.12
C SER A 83 -4.89 11.08 25.29
N VAL A 84 -5.85 10.19 25.54
CA VAL A 84 -6.84 10.33 26.64
C VAL A 84 -6.16 10.25 28.01
N ASN A 85 -5.15 9.39 28.16
CA ASN A 85 -4.43 9.22 29.42
C ASN A 85 -2.92 9.16 29.18
N ARG A 86 -2.27 10.32 29.32
CA ARG A 86 -0.84 10.51 29.03
C ARG A 86 0.09 9.73 29.98
N LYS A 87 -0.38 9.41 31.20
CA LYS A 87 0.41 8.71 32.21
C LYS A 87 0.36 7.18 32.06
N ALA A 88 -0.68 6.65 31.41
CA ALA A 88 -0.86 5.22 31.19
C ALA A 88 -0.17 4.71 29.90
N ILE A 89 0.57 5.57 29.20
CA ILE A 89 1.27 5.20 27.96
C ILE A 89 2.44 4.29 28.31
N ASN A 90 2.40 3.06 27.80
CA ASN A 90 3.51 2.14 27.91
C ASN A 90 4.57 2.44 26.85
N TRP A 91 5.58 3.24 27.22
CA TRP A 91 6.68 3.63 26.34
C TRP A 91 7.49 2.44 25.81
N GLN A 92 7.53 1.31 26.51
CA GLN A 92 8.19 0.10 26.03
C GLN A 92 7.50 -0.44 24.77
N VAL A 93 6.17 -0.47 24.73
CA VAL A 93 5.41 -0.95 23.55
C VAL A 93 5.59 0.00 22.37
N VAL A 94 5.56 1.32 22.62
CA VAL A 94 5.80 2.34 21.59
C VAL A 94 7.19 2.20 20.98
N LEU A 95 8.23 2.09 21.81
CA LEU A 95 9.60 1.92 21.33
C LEU A 95 9.81 0.60 20.59
N ILE A 96 9.21 -0.50 21.04
CA ILE A 96 9.26 -1.78 20.33
C ILE A 96 8.59 -1.67 18.96
N GLY A 97 7.40 -1.05 18.87
CA GLY A 97 6.70 -0.87 17.59
C GLY A 97 7.53 -0.06 16.59
N ILE A 98 8.10 1.07 17.03
CA ILE A 98 9.00 1.89 16.21
C ILE A 98 10.23 1.09 15.79
N SER A 99 10.81 0.32 16.72
CA SER A 99 11.98 -0.51 16.43
C SER A 99 11.68 -1.57 15.37
N ILE A 100 10.53 -2.26 15.48
CA ILE A 100 10.11 -3.26 14.48
C ILE A 100 9.93 -2.62 13.11
N GLN A 101 9.29 -1.44 13.02
CA GLN A 101 9.13 -0.72 11.76
C GLN A 101 10.48 -0.33 11.13
N ILE A 102 11.43 0.16 11.93
CA ILE A 102 12.78 0.53 11.47
C ILE A 102 13.57 -0.71 11.05
N ILE A 103 13.54 -1.78 11.86
CA ILE A 103 14.22 -3.05 11.57
C ILE A 103 13.69 -3.65 10.27
N LEU A 104 12.37 -3.64 10.06
CA LEU A 104 11.77 -4.15 8.83
C LEU A 104 12.16 -3.29 7.62
N ALA A 105 12.16 -1.96 7.76
CA ALA A 105 12.59 -1.06 6.70
C ALA A 105 14.07 -1.26 6.32
N ILE A 106 14.97 -1.32 7.31
CA ILE A 106 16.40 -1.57 7.08
C ILE A 106 16.63 -2.98 6.53
N GLY A 107 15.92 -3.97 7.05
CA GLY A 107 15.98 -5.36 6.60
C GLY A 107 15.71 -5.44 5.10
N ILE A 108 14.66 -4.79 4.62
CA ILE A 108 14.29 -4.83 3.21
C ILE A 108 15.23 -3.97 2.34
N LEU A 109 15.76 -2.87 2.86
CA LEU A 109 16.65 -1.98 2.10
C LEU A 109 18.12 -2.44 2.05
N TRP A 110 18.59 -3.19 3.04
CA TRP A 110 20.02 -3.47 3.19
C TRP A 110 20.37 -4.95 3.23
N VAL A 111 19.45 -5.84 3.64
CA VAL A 111 19.76 -7.27 3.85
C VAL A 111 19.45 -8.07 2.58
N PRO A 112 20.46 -8.59 1.85
CA PRO A 112 20.26 -9.30 0.58
C PRO A 112 19.29 -10.50 0.63
N PRO A 113 19.35 -11.41 1.63
CA PRO A 113 18.40 -12.52 1.66
C PRO A 113 16.95 -12.07 1.85
N VAL A 114 16.72 -10.93 2.55
CA VAL A 114 15.38 -10.35 2.71
C VAL A 114 14.90 -9.76 1.39
N GLN A 115 15.77 -9.06 0.66
CA GLN A 115 15.44 -8.54 -0.67
C GLN A 115 15.04 -9.64 -1.65
N ILE A 116 15.78 -10.74 -1.68
CA ILE A 116 15.48 -11.90 -2.54
C ILE A 116 14.12 -12.49 -2.19
N PHE A 117 13.80 -12.61 -0.90
CA PHE A 117 12.49 -13.10 -0.46
C PHE A 117 11.36 -12.17 -0.94
N PHE A 118 11.47 -10.86 -0.73
CA PHE A 118 10.43 -9.92 -1.17
C PHE A 118 10.33 -9.81 -2.69
N GLU A 119 11.45 -9.91 -3.42
CA GLU A 119 11.45 -9.99 -4.88
C GLU A 119 10.73 -11.25 -5.37
N PHE A 120 10.95 -12.40 -4.72
CA PHE A 120 10.21 -13.63 -5.04
C PHE A 120 8.71 -13.46 -4.83
N VAL A 121 8.30 -12.88 -3.70
CA VAL A 121 6.88 -12.59 -3.43
C VAL A 121 6.31 -11.59 -4.44
N GLY A 122 7.08 -10.55 -4.81
CA GLY A 122 6.71 -9.58 -5.84
C GLY A 122 6.51 -10.23 -7.21
N LYS A 123 7.40 -11.14 -7.63
CA LYS A 123 7.24 -11.92 -8.87
C LYS A 123 6.01 -12.80 -8.85
N LEU A 124 5.74 -13.48 -7.72
CA LEU A 124 4.52 -14.26 -7.55
C LEU A 124 3.29 -13.37 -7.73
N PHE A 125 3.31 -12.17 -7.16
CA PHE A 125 2.23 -11.22 -7.24
C PHE A 125 2.00 -10.69 -8.67
N VAL A 126 3.07 -10.35 -9.40
CA VAL A 126 2.99 -9.97 -10.82
C VAL A 126 2.42 -11.10 -11.67
N LYS A 127 2.83 -12.35 -11.43
CA LYS A 127 2.28 -13.51 -12.14
C LYS A 127 0.78 -13.70 -11.92
N VAL A 128 0.29 -13.40 -10.70
CA VAL A 128 -1.14 -13.42 -10.37
C VAL A 128 -1.88 -12.28 -11.10
N LEU A 129 -1.26 -11.11 -11.24
CA LEU A 129 -1.79 -10.02 -12.07
C LEU A 129 -1.88 -10.41 -13.55
N ASP A 130 -0.88 -11.13 -14.07
CA ASP A 130 -0.89 -11.58 -15.48
C ASP A 130 -2.04 -12.57 -15.75
N PHE A 131 -2.33 -13.48 -14.81
CA PHE A 131 -3.50 -14.36 -14.90
C PHE A 131 -4.82 -13.60 -14.88
N THR A 132 -4.89 -12.54 -14.06
CA THR A 132 -6.04 -11.65 -14.02
C THR A 132 -6.22 -10.91 -15.34
N TYR A 133 -5.12 -10.45 -15.95
CA TYR A 133 -5.14 -9.79 -17.24
C TYR A 133 -5.65 -10.73 -18.33
N ALA A 134 -5.17 -11.97 -18.39
CA ALA A 134 -5.67 -12.98 -19.31
C ALA A 134 -7.18 -13.25 -19.13
N GLY A 135 -7.67 -13.29 -17.89
CA GLY A 135 -9.11 -13.43 -17.61
C GLY A 135 -9.92 -12.21 -18.04
N THR A 136 -9.37 -11.00 -17.87
CA THR A 136 -9.99 -9.74 -18.29
C THR A 136 -10.05 -9.66 -19.82
N GLU A 137 -8.97 -10.02 -20.49
CA GLU A 137 -8.92 -10.13 -21.95
C GLU A 137 -9.97 -11.13 -22.44
N PHE A 138 -10.06 -12.33 -21.85
CA PHE A 138 -11.08 -13.31 -22.22
C PHE A 138 -12.51 -12.77 -22.12
N LEU A 139 -12.82 -11.97 -21.09
CA LEU A 139 -14.16 -11.43 -20.87
C LEU A 139 -14.51 -10.23 -21.76
N PHE A 140 -13.55 -9.37 -22.07
CA PHE A 140 -13.78 -8.08 -22.72
C PHE A 140 -13.17 -7.93 -24.12
N ARG A 141 -12.44 -8.93 -24.63
CA ARG A 141 -11.90 -8.94 -25.98
C ARG A 141 -13.02 -9.03 -27.01
N SER A 142 -13.01 -8.13 -27.98
CA SER A 142 -13.95 -8.16 -29.10
C SER A 142 -13.68 -9.38 -29.98
N HIS A 143 -14.71 -10.17 -30.26
CA HIS A 143 -14.61 -11.38 -31.09
C HIS A 143 -14.23 -11.07 -32.55
N ARG A 144 -14.34 -9.80 -32.99
CA ARG A 144 -13.98 -9.38 -34.36
C ARG A 144 -12.55 -8.85 -34.48
N THR A 145 -12.12 -7.99 -33.56
CA THR A 145 -10.83 -7.28 -33.63
C THR A 145 -9.74 -8.01 -32.86
N GLY A 146 -10.11 -8.90 -31.95
CA GLY A 146 -9.15 -9.63 -31.14
C GLY A 146 -8.41 -8.75 -30.12
N GLU A 147 -8.94 -7.56 -29.82
CA GLU A 147 -8.41 -6.65 -28.81
C GLU A 147 -9.57 -6.06 -27.98
N ILE A 148 -9.24 -5.49 -26.82
CA ILE A 148 -10.19 -4.71 -26.02
C ILE A 148 -10.38 -3.36 -26.73
N GLU A 149 -11.61 -3.03 -27.10
CA GLU A 149 -11.88 -1.79 -27.83
C GLU A 149 -11.48 -0.56 -26.99
N PRO A 150 -10.91 0.50 -27.61
CA PRO A 150 -10.47 1.70 -26.87
C PRO A 150 -11.50 2.32 -25.91
N PRO A 151 -12.82 2.32 -26.20
CA PRO A 151 -13.84 2.80 -25.26
C PRO A 151 -13.98 1.93 -23.99
N LEU A 152 -13.58 0.66 -24.07
CA LEU A 152 -13.61 -0.30 -22.96
C LEU A 152 -12.33 -0.25 -22.11
N LEU A 153 -11.31 0.51 -22.51
CA LEU A 153 -10.13 0.80 -21.70
C LEU A 153 -10.44 1.88 -20.64
N ASN A 154 -11.53 1.69 -19.90
CA ASN A 154 -11.89 2.56 -18.80
C ASN A 154 -11.36 1.98 -17.48
N PHE A 155 -11.24 2.87 -16.48
CA PHE A 155 -10.79 2.51 -15.14
C PHE A 155 -11.54 1.30 -14.57
N ALA A 156 -12.85 1.20 -14.80
CA ALA A 156 -13.68 0.13 -14.27
C ALA A 156 -13.28 -1.26 -14.83
N ILE A 157 -13.09 -1.38 -16.13
CA ILE A 157 -12.76 -2.64 -16.82
C ILE A 157 -11.31 -3.05 -16.56
N THR A 158 -10.39 -2.11 -16.35
CA THR A 158 -9.00 -2.44 -16.00
C THR A 158 -8.85 -2.90 -14.54
N ILE A 159 -9.68 -2.39 -13.61
CA ILE A 159 -9.40 -2.52 -12.17
C ILE A 159 -10.36 -3.47 -11.47
N LEU A 160 -11.66 -3.42 -11.76
CA LEU A 160 -12.66 -4.25 -11.06
C LEU A 160 -12.38 -5.75 -11.22
N PRO A 161 -11.99 -6.27 -12.41
CA PRO A 161 -11.66 -7.70 -12.55
C PRO A 161 -10.51 -8.13 -11.65
N THR A 162 -9.54 -7.24 -11.40
CA THR A 162 -8.42 -7.51 -10.49
C THR A 162 -8.90 -7.67 -9.06
N ILE A 163 -9.80 -6.80 -8.61
CA ILE A 163 -10.40 -6.89 -7.28
C ILE A 163 -11.20 -8.20 -7.14
N ILE A 164 -12.06 -8.51 -8.13
CA ILE A 164 -12.90 -9.72 -8.10
C ILE A 164 -12.04 -10.98 -8.05
N PHE A 165 -11.01 -11.06 -8.90
CA PHE A 165 -10.10 -12.21 -8.93
C PHE A 165 -9.33 -12.38 -7.62
N PHE A 166 -8.76 -11.30 -7.06
CA PHE A 166 -8.04 -11.37 -5.79
C PHE A 166 -8.94 -11.69 -4.60
N SER A 167 -10.18 -11.19 -4.58
CA SER A 167 -11.18 -11.55 -3.57
C SER A 167 -11.56 -13.03 -3.65
N ALA A 168 -11.78 -13.56 -4.85
CA ALA A 168 -12.04 -14.98 -5.05
C ALA A 168 -10.83 -15.85 -4.64
N LEU A 169 -9.62 -15.47 -5.05
CA LEU A 169 -8.39 -16.18 -4.68
C LEU A 169 -8.19 -16.19 -3.16
N THR A 170 -8.39 -15.04 -2.50
CA THR A 170 -8.27 -14.92 -1.05
C THR A 170 -9.32 -15.79 -0.34
N SER A 171 -10.56 -15.83 -0.84
CA SER A 171 -11.61 -16.71 -0.32
C SER A 171 -11.24 -18.19 -0.43
N VAL A 172 -10.64 -18.62 -1.55
CA VAL A 172 -10.16 -20.00 -1.74
C VAL A 172 -9.01 -20.32 -0.77
N LEU A 173 -8.06 -19.40 -0.61
CA LEU A 173 -6.96 -19.54 0.35
C LEU A 173 -7.45 -19.59 1.81
N PHE A 174 -8.53 -18.88 2.11
CA PHE A 174 -9.21 -18.93 3.40
C PHE A 174 -9.92 -20.28 3.60
N TYR A 175 -10.59 -20.81 2.57
CA TYR A 175 -11.22 -22.14 2.64
C TYR A 175 -10.17 -23.25 2.88
N PHE A 176 -9.01 -23.18 2.23
CA PHE A 176 -7.93 -24.16 2.42
C PHE A 176 -7.15 -24.01 3.74
N GLY A 177 -7.44 -23.01 4.57
CA GLY A 177 -6.76 -22.86 5.86
C GLY A 177 -5.35 -22.24 5.78
N ILE A 178 -4.92 -21.77 4.60
CA ILE A 178 -3.54 -21.25 4.40
C ILE A 178 -3.38 -19.91 5.09
N ILE A 179 -4.34 -19.00 4.89
CA ILE A 179 -4.32 -17.66 5.51
C ILE A 179 -4.32 -17.78 7.04
N GLN A 180 -5.11 -18.69 7.59
CA GLN A 180 -5.22 -18.89 9.04
C GLN A 180 -3.88 -19.30 9.65
N LYS A 181 -3.12 -20.20 9.00
CA LYS A 181 -1.80 -20.61 9.47
C LYS A 181 -0.80 -19.46 9.44
N VAL A 182 -0.77 -18.69 8.35
CA VAL A 182 0.13 -17.54 8.19
C VAL A 182 -0.21 -16.43 9.20
N VAL A 183 -1.50 -16.09 9.31
CA VAL A 183 -2.00 -15.07 10.23
C VAL A 183 -1.76 -15.47 11.68
N TYR A 184 -1.93 -16.76 12.05
CA TYR A 184 -1.59 -17.23 13.39
C TYR A 184 -0.11 -17.04 13.73
N GLY A 185 0.79 -17.38 12.80
CA GLY A 185 2.23 -17.19 12.99
C GLY A 185 2.60 -15.72 13.17
N LEU A 186 2.03 -14.83 12.35
CA LEU A 186 2.24 -13.38 12.46
C LEU A 186 1.65 -12.81 13.76
N ALA A 187 0.43 -13.21 14.11
CA ALA A 187 -0.24 -12.78 15.33
C ALA A 187 0.53 -13.22 16.59
N TRP A 188 1.07 -14.44 16.58
CA TRP A 188 1.92 -14.94 17.65
C TRP A 188 3.21 -14.12 17.77
N GLY A 189 3.84 -13.79 16.63
CA GLY A 189 5.01 -12.91 16.59
C GLY A 189 4.75 -11.51 17.15
N LEU A 190 3.66 -10.87 16.72
CA LEU A 190 3.23 -9.56 17.21
C LEU A 190 2.89 -9.59 18.71
N SER A 191 2.11 -10.58 19.15
CA SER A 191 1.73 -10.72 20.57
C SER A 191 2.95 -10.91 21.45
N LYS A 192 3.93 -11.72 21.01
CA LYS A 192 5.17 -11.95 21.77
C LYS A 192 6.05 -10.71 21.83
N ALA A 193 6.18 -9.97 20.72
CA ALA A 193 7.02 -8.80 20.64
C ALA A 193 6.44 -7.61 21.42
N MET A 194 5.15 -7.34 21.25
CA MET A 194 4.50 -6.13 21.76
C MET A 194 3.68 -6.34 23.04
N LYS A 195 3.61 -7.57 23.57
CA LYS A 195 2.80 -7.96 24.74
C LYS A 195 1.31 -7.63 24.56
N LEU A 196 0.83 -7.76 23.33
CA LEU A 196 -0.56 -7.52 22.95
C LEU A 196 -1.43 -8.76 23.20
N SER A 197 -2.72 -8.52 23.38
CA SER A 197 -3.77 -9.54 23.45
C SER A 197 -3.78 -10.41 22.19
N GLY A 198 -4.12 -11.68 22.34
CA GLY A 198 -4.18 -12.62 21.21
C GLY A 198 -5.21 -12.18 20.17
N ALA A 199 -6.35 -11.64 20.60
CA ALA A 199 -7.42 -11.21 19.70
C ALA A 199 -7.03 -9.94 18.92
N GLU A 200 -6.43 -8.94 19.58
CA GLU A 200 -6.02 -7.72 18.89
C GLU A 200 -4.85 -7.99 17.90
N SER A 201 -3.90 -8.85 18.29
CA SER A 201 -2.79 -9.28 17.42
C SER A 201 -3.28 -10.07 16.22
N LEU A 202 -4.29 -10.93 16.42
CA LEU A 202 -4.90 -11.71 15.34
C LEU A 202 -5.61 -10.83 14.32
N SER A 203 -6.33 -9.80 14.77
CA SER A 203 -6.96 -8.85 13.86
C SER A 203 -5.93 -8.01 13.10
N VAL A 204 -4.89 -7.49 13.77
CA VAL A 204 -3.85 -6.72 13.05
C VAL A 204 -3.12 -7.60 12.02
N ALA A 205 -2.74 -8.82 12.39
CA ALA A 205 -2.11 -9.76 11.46
C ALA A 205 -3.06 -10.19 10.32
N GLY A 206 -4.34 -10.37 10.62
CA GLY A 206 -5.37 -10.69 9.62
C GLY A 206 -5.61 -9.54 8.64
N ASN A 207 -5.48 -8.29 9.10
CA ASN A 207 -5.71 -7.10 8.28
C ASN A 207 -4.68 -6.95 7.16
N ILE A 208 -3.49 -7.53 7.33
CA ILE A 208 -2.51 -7.66 6.26
C ILE A 208 -3.16 -8.35 5.06
N PHE A 209 -3.95 -9.41 5.24
CA PHE A 209 -4.50 -10.21 4.13
C PHE A 209 -5.94 -9.86 3.74
N LEU A 210 -6.82 -9.75 4.73
CA LEU A 210 -8.29 -9.73 4.56
C LEU A 210 -8.87 -8.31 4.54
N GLY A 211 -8.09 -7.28 4.90
CA GLY A 211 -8.57 -5.89 4.90
C GLY A 211 -9.54 -5.56 6.05
N GLN A 212 -9.86 -4.27 6.17
CA GLN A 212 -10.40 -3.66 7.40
C GLN A 212 -11.79 -4.15 7.81
N THR A 213 -12.58 -4.70 6.88
CA THR A 213 -13.93 -5.22 7.14
C THR A 213 -13.96 -6.73 7.40
N GLU A 214 -12.99 -7.47 6.87
CA GLU A 214 -12.96 -8.95 6.97
C GLU A 214 -12.05 -9.43 8.10
N SER A 215 -10.99 -8.68 8.44
CA SER A 215 -10.12 -9.01 9.57
C SER A 215 -10.87 -9.08 10.91
N PRO A 216 -11.73 -8.12 11.29
CA PRO A 216 -12.49 -8.19 12.54
C PRO A 216 -13.42 -9.41 12.63
N PHE A 217 -13.81 -10.00 11.49
CA PHE A 217 -14.64 -11.20 11.47
C PHE A 217 -13.90 -12.40 12.10
N MET A 218 -12.58 -12.47 11.97
CA MET A 218 -11.76 -13.53 12.59
C MET A 218 -11.83 -13.53 14.12
N ILE A 219 -12.13 -12.38 14.72
CA ILE A 219 -12.17 -12.18 16.17
C ILE A 219 -13.59 -11.86 16.66
N LYS A 220 -14.62 -12.13 15.86
CA LYS A 220 -16.02 -11.74 16.14
C LYS A 220 -16.47 -12.13 17.55
N ALA A 221 -16.12 -13.33 18.01
CA ALA A 221 -16.50 -13.84 19.34
C ALA A 221 -15.82 -13.09 20.51
N TYR A 222 -14.72 -12.38 20.24
CA TYR A 222 -13.94 -11.63 21.23
C TYR A 222 -14.25 -10.13 21.22
N LEU A 223 -14.82 -9.60 20.14
CA LEU A 223 -15.12 -8.16 19.99
C LEU A 223 -15.97 -7.60 21.14
N GLU A 224 -16.97 -8.35 21.60
CA GLU A 224 -17.85 -7.91 22.70
C GLU A 224 -17.14 -7.82 24.06
N LYS A 225 -16.02 -8.52 24.22
CA LYS A 225 -15.25 -8.59 25.47
C LYS A 225 -14.00 -7.71 25.44
N MET A 226 -13.73 -7.03 24.32
CA MET A 226 -12.55 -6.19 24.16
C MET A 226 -12.66 -4.88 24.94
N ASN A 227 -11.54 -4.44 25.51
CA ASN A 227 -11.43 -3.12 26.11
C ASN A 227 -11.35 -2.04 25.03
N LYS A 228 -11.62 -0.78 25.40
CA LYS A 228 -11.60 0.38 24.49
C LYS A 228 -10.25 0.54 23.77
N SER A 229 -9.14 0.21 24.42
CA SER A 229 -7.80 0.26 23.82
C SER A 229 -7.59 -0.82 22.75
N GLU A 230 -8.06 -2.05 23.00
CA GLU A 230 -7.99 -3.14 22.03
C GLU A 230 -8.86 -2.83 20.81
N MET A 231 -10.07 -2.29 21.03
CA MET A 231 -10.95 -1.87 19.95
C MET A 231 -10.35 -0.72 19.14
N LEU A 232 -9.72 0.27 19.78
CA LEU A 232 -9.00 1.34 19.11
C LEU A 232 -7.85 0.79 18.26
N LEU A 233 -7.11 -0.20 18.77
CA LEU A 233 -6.01 -0.84 18.05
C LEU A 233 -6.51 -1.61 16.82
N VAL A 234 -7.62 -2.35 16.94
CA VAL A 234 -8.26 -3.02 15.79
C VAL A 234 -8.69 -2.01 14.73
N MET A 235 -9.33 -0.90 15.12
CA MET A 235 -9.79 0.12 14.16
C MET A 235 -8.63 0.88 13.51
N SER A 236 -7.64 1.30 14.30
CA SER A 236 -6.48 2.05 13.79
C SER A 236 -5.54 1.18 12.97
N GLY A 237 -5.30 -0.07 13.39
CA GLY A 237 -4.58 -1.07 12.59
C GLY A 237 -5.31 -1.40 11.29
N GLY A 238 -6.65 -1.44 11.34
CA GLY A 238 -7.56 -1.48 10.19
C GLY A 238 -7.23 -0.45 9.11
N MET A 239 -7.19 0.81 9.52
CA MET A 239 -7.00 1.98 8.64
C MET A 239 -5.53 2.22 8.26
N ALA A 240 -4.58 1.66 9.02
CA ALA A 240 -3.16 1.87 8.79
C ALA A 240 -2.63 1.05 7.59
N THR A 241 -3.32 -0.02 7.19
CA THR A 241 -2.85 -0.91 6.13
C THR A 241 -3.83 -1.01 4.96
N LEU A 242 -3.34 -1.51 3.82
CA LEU A 242 -4.13 -1.76 2.61
C LEU A 242 -4.36 -3.26 2.43
N ALA A 243 -5.58 -3.62 1.99
CA ALA A 243 -5.92 -4.99 1.62
C ALA A 243 -5.15 -5.46 0.37
N GLY A 244 -4.89 -6.76 0.27
CA GLY A 244 -4.11 -7.34 -0.84
C GLY A 244 -4.69 -7.06 -2.24
N GLY A 245 -6.01 -7.06 -2.38
CA GLY A 245 -6.68 -6.75 -3.66
C GLY A 245 -6.50 -5.29 -4.09
N VAL A 246 -6.55 -4.34 -3.14
CA VAL A 246 -6.35 -2.91 -3.44
C VAL A 246 -4.87 -2.62 -3.74
N LEU A 247 -3.95 -3.30 -3.05
CA LEU A 247 -2.53 -3.26 -3.38
C LEU A 247 -2.27 -3.67 -4.84
N ALA A 248 -2.99 -4.69 -5.32
CA ALA A 248 -2.87 -5.18 -6.69
C ALA A 248 -3.14 -4.10 -7.73
N VAL A 249 -4.18 -3.32 -7.46
CA VAL A 249 -4.58 -2.17 -8.27
C VAL A 249 -3.53 -1.07 -8.22
N TYR A 250 -2.98 -0.74 -7.05
CA TYR A 250 -1.92 0.26 -6.97
C TYR A 250 -0.68 -0.14 -7.77
N ILE A 251 -0.32 -1.43 -7.76
CA ILE A 251 0.82 -1.94 -8.53
C ILE A 251 0.50 -1.90 -10.04
N SER A 252 -0.71 -2.27 -10.45
CA SER A 252 -1.09 -2.27 -11.87
C SER A 252 -1.21 -0.85 -12.44
N VAL A 253 -1.72 0.10 -11.65
CA VAL A 253 -1.88 1.51 -12.05
C VAL A 253 -0.56 2.27 -12.00
N LEU A 254 0.22 2.15 -10.92
CA LEU A 254 1.46 2.93 -10.73
C LEU A 254 2.67 2.31 -11.42
N GLY A 255 2.70 0.98 -11.57
CA GLY A 255 3.80 0.29 -12.24
C GLY A 255 3.73 0.34 -13.77
N GLY A 256 2.67 0.92 -14.35
CA GLY A 256 2.51 1.04 -15.80
C GLY A 256 2.62 -0.31 -16.50
N THR A 257 3.21 -0.35 -17.70
CA THR A 257 3.50 -1.58 -18.45
C THR A 257 4.89 -2.17 -18.15
N ASP A 258 5.75 -1.44 -17.43
CA ASP A 258 7.14 -1.84 -17.17
C ASP A 258 7.26 -2.85 -16.01
N PRO A 259 7.75 -4.09 -16.26
CA PRO A 259 7.87 -5.12 -15.22
C PRO A 259 8.77 -4.70 -14.04
N VAL A 260 9.80 -3.90 -14.32
CA VAL A 260 10.74 -3.41 -13.29
C VAL A 260 10.08 -2.39 -12.36
N GLN A 261 9.22 -1.51 -12.90
CA GLN A 261 8.51 -0.52 -12.10
C GLN A 261 7.41 -1.18 -11.24
N ARG A 262 6.65 -2.12 -11.83
CA ARG A 262 5.68 -2.94 -11.07
C ARG A 262 6.35 -3.66 -9.90
N LEU A 263 7.53 -4.23 -10.12
CA LEU A 263 8.26 -4.96 -9.08
C LEU A 263 8.82 -4.03 -8.00
N MET A 264 9.30 -2.83 -8.37
CA MET A 264 9.72 -1.82 -7.40
C MET A 264 8.56 -1.32 -6.55
N PHE A 265 7.42 -0.97 -7.16
CA PHE A 265 6.24 -0.52 -6.43
C PHE A 265 5.62 -1.65 -5.59
N ALA A 266 5.63 -2.89 -6.10
CA ALA A 266 5.20 -4.06 -5.32
C ALA A 266 6.05 -4.22 -4.07
N ASN A 267 7.38 -4.15 -4.18
CA ASN A 267 8.27 -4.24 -3.03
C ASN A 267 8.02 -3.10 -2.03
N VAL A 268 7.98 -1.84 -2.49
CA VAL A 268 7.78 -0.68 -1.62
C VAL A 268 6.43 -0.72 -0.90
N ARG A 269 5.35 -1.05 -1.61
CA ARG A 269 4.01 -1.10 -1.01
C ARG A 269 3.80 -2.33 -0.13
N MET A 270 4.50 -3.44 -0.40
CA MET A 270 4.54 -4.58 0.51
C MET A 270 5.24 -4.25 1.84
N ILE A 271 6.21 -3.31 1.84
CA ILE A 271 6.79 -2.76 3.07
C ILE A 271 5.73 -1.99 3.86
N GLU A 272 4.98 -1.10 3.22
CA GLU A 272 3.92 -0.32 3.89
C GLU A 272 2.82 -1.22 4.46
N ARG A 273 2.51 -2.33 3.79
CA ARG A 273 1.54 -3.31 4.27
C ARG A 273 1.97 -4.05 5.54
N GLY A 274 3.27 -4.17 5.78
CA GLY A 274 3.84 -4.83 6.97
C GLY A 274 4.12 -3.89 8.14
N ARG A 275 3.82 -2.58 8.01
CA ARG A 275 4.08 -1.55 9.03
C ARG A 275 2.91 -1.31 9.97
#